data_AF-A0A355HAT7-F1
#
_entry.id   AF-A0A355HAT7-F1
#
_cell.length_a   1.000
_cell.length_b   1.000
_cell.length_c   1.000
_cell.angle_alpha   90.00
_cell.angle_beta   90.00
_cell.angle_gamma   90.00
#
_symmetry.space_group_name_H-M   'P 1'
#
loop_
_entity.id
_entity.type
_entity.pdbx_description
1 polymer ?
#
loop_
_entity_poly.entity_id
_entity_poly.type
_entity_poly.pdbx_seq_one_letter_code
_entity_poly.pdbx_strand_id
1 'polypeptide(L)'
;MRQYSVDHQNYHIFKTETGEKNQYVHFQWGKFDFRMTFTASTKDAVRKKPKMTFSAANGKEYLAELFEVLYQNKWFEFVKPTAHGMQLEETLWSRDGLDYYVEFPKDIRSVAQVICAEELGMSRLDAVSA
;
A
#
# COMPACT_ATOMS: atom_id res chain seq x y z
N MET A 1 2.98 1.83 18.79
CA MET A 1 3.32 1.03 17.60
C MET A 1 2.32 -0.11 17.51
N ARG A 2 1.54 -0.20 16.43
CA ARG A 2 0.59 -1.30 16.20
C ARG A 2 1.24 -2.37 15.34
N GLN A 3 0.84 -3.63 15.52
CA GLN A 3 1.38 -4.75 14.76
C GLN A 3 0.25 -5.48 14.04
N TYR A 4 0.52 -5.86 12.79
CA TYR A 4 -0.34 -6.70 11.96
C TYR A 4 0.43 -7.97 11.60
N SER A 5 -0.25 -9.12 11.63
CA SER A 5 0.33 -10.41 11.25
C SER A 5 -0.48 -11.01 10.11
N VAL A 6 0.14 -11.17 8.95
CA VAL A 6 -0.49 -11.71 7.72
C VAL A 6 0.45 -12.77 7.15
N ASP A 7 -0.03 -13.98 6.90
CA ASP A 7 0.74 -15.10 6.33
C ASP A 7 2.11 -15.33 7.01
N HIS A 8 2.11 -15.32 8.35
CA HIS A 8 3.31 -15.47 9.19
C HIS A 8 4.34 -14.33 9.06
N GLN A 9 4.00 -13.24 8.37
CA GLN A 9 4.79 -12.02 8.30
C GLN A 9 4.25 -11.00 9.30
N ASN A 10 5.17 -10.28 9.97
CA ASN A 10 4.82 -9.24 10.92
C ASN A 10 5.12 -7.86 10.33
N TYR A 11 4.12 -6.97 10.43
CA TYR A 11 4.18 -5.59 9.96
C TYR A 11 3.96 -4.65 11.12
N HIS A 12 4.73 -3.57 11.19
CA HIS A 12 4.67 -2.62 12.31
C HIS A 12 4.34 -1.22 11.82
N ILE A 13 3.29 -0.61 12.36
CA ILE A 13 2.90 0.76 12.04
C ILE A 13 3.71 1.76 12.88
N PHE A 14 4.35 2.69 12.21
CA PHE A 14 5.13 3.78 12.84
C PHE A 14 4.36 5.09 12.92
N LYS A 15 3.75 5.49 11.80
CA LYS A 15 3.13 6.79 11.65
C LYS A 15 1.92 6.69 10.74
N THR A 16 0.87 7.38 11.13
CA THR A 16 -0.33 7.56 10.33
C THR A 16 -0.56 9.07 10.21
N GLU A 17 -0.85 9.55 9.02
CA GLU A 17 -1.20 10.95 8.77
C GLU A 17 -2.49 11.03 7.96
N THR A 18 -3.47 11.73 8.49
CA THR A 18 -4.78 11.91 7.85
C THR A 18 -4.92 13.34 7.34
N GLY A 19 -5.24 13.50 6.07
CA GLY A 19 -5.61 14.77 5.45
C GLY A 19 -6.86 14.64 4.59
N GLU A 20 -7.38 15.78 4.13
CA GLU A 20 -8.56 15.79 3.25
C GLU A 20 -8.26 15.23 1.86
N LYS A 21 -7.09 15.58 1.30
CA LYS A 21 -6.67 15.17 -0.04
C LYS A 21 -5.87 13.89 -0.03
N ASN A 22 -4.90 13.78 0.87
CA ASN A 22 -4.00 12.65 0.96
C ASN A 22 -3.93 12.17 2.41
N GLN A 23 -3.88 10.85 2.58
CA GLN A 23 -3.63 10.19 3.86
C GLN A 23 -2.53 9.16 3.64
N TYR A 24 -1.67 8.93 4.61
CA TYR A 24 -0.62 7.93 4.45
C TYR A 24 -0.31 7.18 5.74
N VAL A 25 0.22 5.97 5.57
CA VAL A 25 0.70 5.11 6.65
C VAL A 25 2.15 4.74 6.35
N HIS A 26 3.01 4.95 7.34
CA HIS A 26 4.38 4.44 7.37
C HIS A 26 4.40 3.15 8.18
N PHE A 27 4.94 2.10 7.59
CA PHE A 27 5.03 0.80 8.23
C PHE A 27 6.34 0.08 7.91
N GLN A 28 6.71 -0.87 8.76
CA GLN A 28 7.86 -1.74 8.55
C GLN A 28 7.44 -3.15 8.21
N TRP A 29 8.28 -3.82 7.43
CA TRP A 29 8.40 -5.27 7.44
C TRP A 29 9.89 -5.65 7.51
N GLY A 30 10.27 -6.44 8.51
CA GLY A 30 11.68 -6.78 8.78
C GLY A 30 12.51 -5.51 8.99
N LYS A 31 13.41 -5.21 8.05
CA LYS A 31 14.28 -4.02 8.05
C LYS A 31 13.85 -2.93 7.06
N PHE A 32 12.75 -3.14 6.34
CA PHE A 32 12.33 -2.28 5.24
C PHE A 32 11.22 -1.35 5.69
N ASP A 33 11.40 -0.06 5.43
CA ASP A 33 10.40 0.96 5.66
C ASP A 33 9.58 1.20 4.39
N PHE A 34 8.27 1.25 4.57
CA PHE A 34 7.30 1.44 3.51
C PHE A 34 6.40 2.63 3.79
N ARG A 35 5.86 3.20 2.72
CA ARG A 35 4.78 4.19 2.78
C ARG A 35 3.68 3.82 1.80
N MET A 36 2.45 3.75 2.30
CA MET A 36 1.25 3.67 1.46
C MET A 36 0.51 4.99 1.56
N THR A 37 0.24 5.63 0.42
CA THR A 37 -0.55 6.86 0.34
C THR A 37 -1.88 6.60 -0.35
N PHE A 38 -2.93 7.09 0.29
CA PHE A 38 -4.31 7.07 -0.15
C PHE A 38 -4.71 8.48 -0.60
N THR A 39 -5.15 8.60 -1.86
CA THR A 39 -5.54 9.87 -2.48
C THR A 39 -7.06 9.96 -2.60
N ALA A 40 -7.63 11.11 -2.25
CA ALA A 40 -9.06 11.36 -2.37
C ALA A 40 -9.48 11.18 -3.84
N SER A 41 -10.54 10.41 -4.05
CA SER A 41 -10.89 9.90 -5.37
C SER A 41 -12.11 10.60 -5.96
N THR A 42 -12.14 10.68 -7.30
CA THR A 42 -13.35 11.04 -8.04
C THR A 42 -14.10 9.79 -8.46
N LYS A 43 -15.41 9.91 -8.72
CA LYS A 43 -16.26 8.78 -9.15
C LYS A 43 -15.70 8.05 -10.38
N ASP A 44 -15.07 8.77 -11.31
CA ASP A 44 -14.46 8.18 -12.50
C ASP A 44 -13.18 7.38 -12.19
N ALA A 45 -12.38 7.82 -11.21
CA ALA A 45 -11.17 7.13 -10.80
C ALA A 45 -11.50 5.80 -10.09
N VAL A 46 -12.55 5.80 -9.26
CA VAL A 46 -13.07 4.60 -8.59
C VAL A 46 -13.51 3.53 -9.59
N ARG A 47 -14.25 3.91 -10.64
CA ARG A 47 -14.68 2.98 -11.69
C ARG A 47 -13.51 2.32 -12.42
N LYS A 48 -12.40 3.03 -12.59
CA LYS A 48 -11.21 2.53 -13.31
C LYS A 48 -10.34 1.61 -12.45
N LYS A 49 -10.31 1.81 -11.13
CA LYS A 49 -9.39 1.10 -10.21
C LYS A 49 -10.11 0.53 -8.98
N PRO A 50 -11.18 -0.27 -9.13
CA PRO A 50 -12.02 -0.70 -8.01
C PRO A 50 -11.24 -1.50 -6.96
N LYS A 51 -10.25 -2.31 -7.38
CA LYS A 51 -9.39 -3.09 -6.48
C LYS A 51 -8.54 -2.23 -5.53
N MET A 52 -8.35 -0.95 -5.84
CA MET A 52 -7.53 -0.02 -5.07
C MET A 52 -8.39 1.00 -4.32
N THR A 53 -9.72 0.89 -4.40
CA THR A 53 -10.65 1.84 -3.80
C THR A 53 -11.07 1.41 -2.40
N PHE A 54 -11.04 2.38 -1.49
CA PHE A 54 -11.41 2.23 -0.09
C PHE A 54 -12.37 3.36 0.29
N SER A 55 -13.32 3.06 1.18
CA SER A 55 -14.28 4.01 1.71
C SER A 55 -13.99 4.25 3.19
N ALA A 56 -13.94 5.52 3.57
CA ALA A 56 -13.88 5.93 4.97
C ALA A 56 -15.29 5.99 5.58
N ALA A 57 -15.38 5.95 6.91
CA ALA A 57 -16.67 6.00 7.63
C ALA A 57 -17.54 7.24 7.32
N ASN A 58 -16.95 8.32 6.82
CA ASN A 58 -17.66 9.53 6.39
C ASN A 58 -18.17 9.47 4.93
N GLY A 59 -18.04 8.32 4.26
CA GLY A 59 -18.44 8.10 2.88
C GLY A 59 -17.47 8.65 1.82
N LYS A 60 -16.34 9.26 2.23
CA LYS A 60 -15.30 9.68 1.27
C LYS A 60 -14.56 8.45 0.74
N GLU A 61 -14.28 8.47 -0.55
CA GLU A 61 -13.58 7.39 -1.24
C GLU A 61 -12.12 7.80 -1.50
N TYR A 62 -11.22 6.85 -1.30
CA TYR A 62 -9.78 7.01 -1.46
C TYR A 62 -9.20 5.87 -2.32
N LEU A 63 -8.14 6.18 -3.05
CA LEU A 63 -7.39 5.22 -3.86
C LEU A 63 -6.01 5.00 -3.26
N ALA A 64 -5.63 3.74 -3.07
CA ALA A 64 -4.29 3.34 -2.62
C ALA A 64 -3.25 3.40 -3.76
N GLU A 65 -3.02 4.59 -4.30
CA GLU A 65 -2.27 4.79 -5.55
C GLU A 65 -0.77 4.59 -5.40
N LEU A 66 -0.19 5.21 -4.38
CA LEU A 66 1.25 5.30 -4.22
C LEU A 66 1.70 4.35 -3.12
N PHE A 67 2.57 3.42 -3.50
CA PHE A 67 3.22 2.49 -2.60
C PHE A 67 4.72 2.62 -2.76
N GLU A 68 5.44 2.93 -1.69
CA GLU A 68 6.86 3.27 -1.74
C GLU A 68 7.67 2.47 -0.73
N VAL A 69 8.93 2.19 -1.07
CA VAL A 69 9.94 1.61 -0.18
C VAL A 69 11.09 2.59 0.01
N LEU A 70 11.60 2.69 1.24
CA LEU A 70 12.78 3.50 1.54
C LEU A 70 14.05 2.72 1.22
N TYR A 71 14.85 3.22 0.30
CA TYR A 71 16.15 2.68 -0.03
C TYR A 71 17.17 3.82 -0.18
N GLN A 72 18.31 3.72 0.50
CA GLN A 72 19.37 4.75 0.51
C GLN A 72 18.83 6.17 0.80
N ASN A 73 17.98 6.30 1.82
CA ASN A 73 17.32 7.56 2.23
C ASN A 73 16.44 8.20 1.15
N LYS A 74 15.99 7.42 0.15
CA LYS A 74 15.10 7.86 -0.91
C LYS A 74 13.90 6.91 -1.01
N TRP A 75 12.72 7.48 -1.28
CA TRP A 75 11.52 6.70 -1.54
C TRP A 75 11.48 6.30 -3.02
N PHE A 76 11.39 4.99 -3.27
CA PHE A 76 11.19 4.41 -4.60
C PHE A 76 9.75 3.93 -4.70
N GLU A 77 9.11 4.16 -5.84
CA GLU A 77 7.72 3.80 -6.09
C GLU A 77 7.61 2.37 -6.61
N PHE A 78 6.64 1.62 -6.11
CA PHE A 78 6.34 0.28 -6.57
C PHE A 78 5.91 0.29 -8.02
N VAL A 79 6.58 -0.49 -8.87
CA VAL A 79 6.23 -0.64 -10.27
C VAL A 79 5.44 -1.94 -10.46
N LYS A 80 6.07 -3.09 -10.17
CA LYS A 80 5.50 -4.42 -10.41
C LYS A 80 6.39 -5.52 -9.81
N PRO A 81 5.87 -6.75 -9.65
CA PRO A 81 6.72 -7.93 -9.52
C PRO A 81 7.50 -8.19 -10.83
N THR A 82 8.71 -8.74 -10.70
CA THR A 82 9.59 -9.15 -11.81
C THR A 82 9.83 -10.66 -11.84
N ALA A 83 9.75 -11.33 -10.69
CA ALA A 83 9.77 -12.77 -10.57
C ALA A 83 8.83 -13.24 -9.44
N HIS A 84 8.25 -14.44 -9.61
CA HIS A 84 7.31 -15.02 -8.66
C HIS A 84 7.90 -16.26 -7.98
N GLY A 85 7.84 -16.29 -6.65
CA GLY A 85 8.13 -17.46 -5.83
C GLY A 85 6.92 -17.87 -4.99
N MET A 86 7.02 -19.01 -4.30
CA MET A 86 5.93 -19.49 -3.44
C MET A 86 5.72 -18.62 -2.20
N GLN A 87 6.82 -18.11 -1.61
CA GLN A 87 6.80 -17.32 -0.37
C GLN A 87 7.21 -15.87 -0.60
N LEU A 88 8.14 -15.63 -1.54
CA LEU A 88 8.69 -14.33 -1.85
C LEU A 88 8.47 -13.99 -3.33
N GLU A 89 8.42 -12.70 -3.63
CA GLU A 89 8.40 -12.15 -4.98
C GLU A 89 9.53 -11.13 -5.13
N GLU A 90 10.29 -11.24 -6.22
CA GLU A 90 11.19 -10.16 -6.62
C GLU A 90 10.34 -9.02 -7.19
N THR A 91 10.60 -7.81 -6.72
CA THR A 91 9.81 -6.62 -7.04
C THR A 91 10.70 -5.52 -7.58
N LEU A 92 10.18 -4.78 -8.55
CA LEU A 92 10.80 -3.57 -9.10
C LEU A 92 10.19 -2.32 -8.47
N TRP A 93 11.07 -1.45 -8.04
CA TRP A 93 10.79 -0.12 -7.52
C TRP A 93 11.60 0.90 -8.29
N SER A 94 11.03 2.05 -8.61
CA SER A 94 11.71 3.05 -9.45
C SER A 94 11.61 4.45 -8.87
N ARG A 95 12.65 5.25 -9.12
CA ARG A 95 12.71 6.67 -8.76
C ARG A 95 13.63 7.40 -9.72
N ASP A 96 13.12 8.43 -10.40
CA ASP A 96 13.95 9.33 -11.22
C ASP A 96 14.84 8.58 -12.24
N GLY A 97 14.34 7.48 -12.81
CA GLY A 97 15.07 6.61 -13.75
C GLY A 97 16.04 5.61 -13.10
N LEU A 98 16.10 5.55 -11.77
CA LEU A 98 16.84 4.55 -11.01
C LEU A 98 15.92 3.40 -10.61
N ASP A 99 16.39 2.17 -10.83
CA ASP A 99 15.66 0.97 -10.47
C ASP A 99 16.26 0.28 -9.24
N TYR A 100 15.39 -0.27 -8.41
CA TYR A 100 15.70 -1.04 -7.22
C TYR A 100 14.93 -2.36 -7.25
N TYR A 101 15.66 -3.47 -7.31
CA TYR A 101 15.13 -4.83 -7.32
C TYR A 101 15.35 -5.46 -5.95
N VAL A 102 14.28 -6.02 -5.37
CA VAL A 102 14.33 -6.60 -4.02
C VAL A 102 13.22 -7.63 -3.82
N GLU A 103 13.50 -8.68 -3.05
CA GLU A 103 12.54 -9.70 -2.68
C GLU A 103 11.74 -9.33 -1.44
N PHE A 104 10.42 -9.45 -1.54
CA PHE A 104 9.47 -9.23 -0.44
C PHE A 104 8.52 -10.40 -0.31
N PRO A 105 7.77 -10.51 0.81
CA PRO A 105 6.66 -11.45 0.89
C PRO A 105 5.74 -11.31 -0.30
N LYS A 106 5.22 -12.45 -0.75
CA LYS A 106 4.26 -12.49 -1.83
C LYS A 106 3.09 -11.55 -1.55
N ASP A 107 2.57 -10.90 -2.61
CA ASP A 107 1.40 -10.03 -2.54
C ASP A 107 1.58 -8.80 -1.62
N ILE A 108 2.83 -8.36 -1.37
CA ILE A 108 3.17 -7.25 -0.45
C ILE A 108 2.33 -5.98 -0.66
N ARG A 109 2.03 -5.62 -1.92
CA ARG A 109 1.19 -4.45 -2.21
C ARG A 109 -0.24 -4.65 -1.71
N SER A 110 -0.81 -5.83 -1.91
CA SER A 110 -2.17 -6.14 -1.46
C SER A 110 -2.24 -6.22 0.07
N VAL A 111 -1.24 -6.80 0.72
CA VAL A 111 -1.13 -6.78 2.19
C VAL A 111 -1.03 -5.35 2.71
N ALA A 112 -0.15 -4.53 2.12
CA ALA A 112 0.02 -3.13 2.49
C ALA A 112 -1.29 -2.32 2.35
N GLN A 113 -2.04 -2.54 1.27
CA GLN A 113 -3.34 -1.90 1.06
C GLN A 113 -4.32 -2.19 2.19
N VAL A 114 -4.42 -3.45 2.61
CA VAL A 114 -5.36 -3.89 3.65
C VAL A 114 -4.96 -3.31 5.01
N ILE A 115 -3.73 -3.56 5.46
CA ILE A 115 -3.30 -3.14 6.81
C ILE A 115 -3.30 -1.60 6.95
N CYS A 116 -2.94 -0.88 5.88
CA CYS A 116 -2.93 0.58 5.94
C CYS A 116 -4.33 1.17 5.84
N ALA A 117 -5.24 0.55 5.08
CA ALA A 117 -6.64 0.97 5.07
C ALA A 117 -7.30 0.74 6.43
N GLU A 118 -7.07 -0.41 7.06
CA GLU A 118 -7.56 -0.72 8.41
C GLU A 118 -7.03 0.29 9.44
N GLU A 119 -5.74 0.62 9.39
CA GLU A 119 -5.14 1.60 10.27
C GLU A 119 -5.75 3.01 10.11
N LEU A 120 -6.18 3.35 8.89
CA LEU A 120 -6.87 4.61 8.58
C LEU A 120 -8.39 4.55 8.82
N GLY A 121 -8.93 3.42 9.29
CA GLY A 121 -10.38 3.25 9.50
C GLY A 121 -11.18 3.21 8.19
N MET A 122 -10.56 2.73 7.11
CA MET A 122 -11.19 2.57 5.81
C MET A 122 -11.46 1.09 5.51
N SER A 123 -12.54 0.82 4.78
CA SER A 123 -12.89 -0.50 4.30
C SER A 123 -12.78 -0.56 2.78
N ARG A 124 -12.40 -1.72 2.24
CA ARG A 124 -12.40 -1.91 0.79
C ARG A 124 -13.82 -1.75 0.26
N LEU A 125 -13.96 -1.05 -0.86
CA LEU A 125 -15.21 -1.07 -1.62
C LEU A 125 -15.27 -2.43 -2.30
N ASP A 126 -15.95 -3.39 -1.67
CA ASP A 126 -16.26 -4.65 -2.34
C ASP A 126 -17.02 -4.30 -3.61
N ALA A 127 -16.57 -4.86 -4.73
CA ALA A 127 -17.29 -4.73 -5.98
C ALA A 127 -18.70 -5.25 -5.72
N VAL A 128 -19.68 -4.35 -5.67
CA VAL A 128 -21.09 -4.71 -5.57
C VAL A 128 -21.30 -5.75 -6.66
N SER A 129 -21.58 -6.99 -6.25
CA SER A 129 -21.94 -8.05 -7.16
C SER A 129 -23.19 -7.57 -7.87
N ALA A 130 -23.05 -7.27 -9.16
CA ALA A 130 -24.16 -6.94 -10.05
C ALA A 130 -25.01 -8.20 -10.30
#